data_AF-A0A2V9SH03-F1
#
_entry.id   AF-A0A2V9SH03-F1
#
_cell.length_a   1.000
_cell.length_b   1.000
_cell.length_c   1.000
_cell.angle_alpha   90.00
_cell.angle_beta   90.00
_cell.angle_gamma   90.00
#
_symmetry.space_group_name_H-M   'P 1'
#
loop_
_entity.id
_entity.type
_entity.pdbx_description
1 polymer ?
#
loop_
_entity_poly.entity_id
_entity_poly.type
_entity_poly.pdbx_seq_one_letter_code
_entity_poly.pdbx_strand_id
1 'polypeptide(L)' 'MSLKASYTPDQYKFEMLSPDVVVMTHRGTTKGTQNSKEVTESHRSLHVFQKQDGRWQVVANAQLPIAQ' A
#
# COMPACT_ATOMS: atom_id res chain seq x y z
N MET A 1 26.29 0.75 -1.10
CA MET A 1 25.58 0.01 -2.17
C MET A 1 24.10 0.27 -2.00
N SER A 2 23.42 0.75 -3.04
CA SER A 2 22.00 1.10 -2.99
C SER A 2 21.17 -0.19 -3.09
N LEU A 3 20.28 -0.47 -2.12
CA LEU A 3 19.36 -1.60 -2.17
C LEU A 3 18.42 -1.42 -3.37
N LYS A 4 18.46 -2.33 -4.36
CA LYS A 4 17.37 -2.48 -5.31
C LYS A 4 16.25 -3.26 -4.62
N ALA A 5 15.40 -2.57 -3.88
CA ALA A 5 14.14 -3.13 -3.45
C ALA A 5 13.08 -2.87 -4.53
N SER A 6 12.43 -3.92 -5.02
CA SER A 6 11.25 -3.80 -5.89
C SER A 6 9.99 -3.87 -5.05
N TYR A 7 9.08 -2.93 -5.27
CA TYR A 7 7.76 -2.95 -4.65
C TYR A 7 6.71 -3.37 -5.68
N THR A 8 5.92 -4.37 -5.35
CA THR A 8 4.82 -4.88 -6.19
C THR A 8 3.53 -4.88 -5.39
N PRO A 9 2.57 -4.02 -5.75
CA PRO A 9 1.25 -4.04 -5.15
C PRO A 9 0.26 -4.91 -5.96
N ASP A 10 -0.59 -5.66 -5.27
CA ASP A 10 -1.67 -6.45 -5.86
C ASP A 10 -2.89 -6.54 -4.91
N GLN A 11 -3.91 -7.32 -5.28
CA GLN A 11 -5.12 -7.54 -4.48
C GLN A 11 -5.85 -6.24 -4.10
N TYR A 12 -5.90 -5.31 -5.04
CA TYR A 12 -6.62 -4.06 -4.87
C TYR A 12 -8.12 -4.31 -4.69
N LYS A 13 -8.71 -3.67 -3.68
CA LYS A 13 -10.14 -3.48 -3.52
C LYS A 13 -10.42 -2.00 -3.29
N PHE A 14 -11.45 -1.49 -3.93
CA PHE A 14 -11.94 -0.12 -3.74
C PHE A 14 -13.38 -0.15 -3.29
N GLU A 15 -13.72 0.69 -2.31
CA GLU A 15 -15.06 0.90 -1.80
C GLU A 15 -15.36 2.40 -1.84
N MET A 16 -16.37 2.81 -2.60
CA MET A 16 -16.86 4.19 -2.58
C MET A 16 -17.79 4.33 -1.36
N LEU A 17 -17.43 5.13 -0.37
CA LEU A 17 -18.32 5.42 0.77
C LEU A 17 -19.26 6.59 0.47
N SER A 18 -18.84 7.48 -0.44
CA SER A 18 -19.62 8.59 -0.98
C SER A 18 -19.00 9.04 -2.32
N PRO A 19 -19.60 9.99 -3.07
CA PRO A 19 -18.99 10.51 -4.30
C PRO A 19 -17.57 11.07 -4.13
N ASP A 20 -17.24 11.51 -2.92
CA ASP A 20 -15.98 12.18 -2.59
C ASP A 20 -15.11 11.40 -1.59
N VAL A 21 -15.49 10.17 -1.22
CA VAL A 21 -14.72 9.32 -0.29
C VAL A 21 -14.54 7.91 -0.84
N VAL A 22 -13.29 7.46 -0.91
CA VAL A 22 -12.92 6.10 -1.32
C VAL A 22 -12.03 5.46 -0.28
N VAL A 23 -12.32 4.22 0.07
CA VAL A 23 -11.38 3.35 0.79
C VAL A 23 -10.77 2.40 -0.22
N MET A 24 -9.44 2.33 -0.25
CA MET A 24 -8.69 1.33 -1.00
C MET A 24 -7.94 0.44 -0.02
N THR A 25 -7.97 -0.86 -0.27
CA THR A 25 -7.05 -1.80 0.36
C THR A 25 -6.27 -2.55 -0.70
N HIS A 26 -5.03 -2.92 -0.38
CA HIS A 26 -4.18 -3.72 -1.25
C HIS A 26 -3.16 -4.52 -0.44
N ARG A 27 -2.50 -5.47 -1.10
CA ARG A 27 -1.27 -6.08 -0.61
C ARG A 27 -0.08 -5.34 -1.21
N GLY A 28 0.86 -4.89 -0.39
CA GLY A 28 2.18 -4.49 -0.84
C GLY A 28 3.18 -5.62 -0.61
N THR A 29 3.98 -5.96 -1.61
CA THR A 29 5.11 -6.89 -1.47
C THR A 29 6.41 -6.19 -1.83
N THR A 30 7.35 -6.16 -0.89
CA THR A 30 8.71 -5.67 -1.13
C THR A 30 9.66 -6.86 -1.24
N LYS A 31 10.39 -6.93 -2.36
CA LYS A 31 11.51 -7.87 -2.52
C LYS A 31 12.81 -7.09 -2.55
N GLY A 32 13.79 -7.53 -1.79
CA GLY A 32 15.10 -6.88 -1.74
C GLY A 32 16.17 -7.78 -1.15
N THR A 33 17.34 -7.20 -0.90
CA THR A 33 18.46 -7.88 -0.26
C THR A 33 18.82 -7.17 1.03
N GLN A 34 18.76 -7.86 2.17
CA GLN A 34 19.19 -7.36 3.47
C GLN A 34 20.28 -8.28 4.01
N ASN A 35 21.44 -7.73 4.41
CA ASN A 35 22.57 -8.50 4.94
C ASN A 35 22.98 -9.67 4.03
N SER A 36 23.05 -9.43 2.71
CA SER A 36 23.34 -10.43 1.67
C SER A 36 22.33 -11.59 1.57
N LYS A 37 21.16 -11.47 2.20
CA LYS A 37 20.04 -12.43 2.08
C LYS A 37 18.89 -11.80 1.31
N GLU A 38 18.25 -12.59 0.46
CA GLU A 38 16.99 -12.19 -0.15
C GLU A 38 15.89 -12.13 0.91
N VAL A 39 15.15 -11.03 0.90
CA VAL A 39 14.02 -10.79 1.80
C VAL A 39 12.80 -10.47 0.95
N THR A 40 11.69 -11.15 1.25
CA THR A 40 10.37 -10.83 0.71
C THR A 40 9.45 -10.50 1.89
N GLU A 41 9.01 -9.26 1.98
CA GLU A 41 8.08 -8.79 3.02
C GLU A 41 6.75 -8.42 2.39
N SER A 42 5.65 -8.75 3.06
CA SER A 42 4.31 -8.38 2.61
C SER A 42 3.53 -7.68 3.71
N HIS A 43 2.69 -6.73 3.32
CA HIS A 43 1.78 -6.03 4.22
C HIS A 43 0.41 -5.84 3.57
N ARG A 44 -0.63 -5.74 4.40
CA ARG A 44 -1.93 -5.20 4.01
C ARG A 44 -1.92 -3.70 4.25
N SER A 45 -2.35 -2.95 3.26
CA SER A 45 -2.51 -1.51 3.36
C SER A 45 -3.97 -1.11 3.24
N LEU A 46 -4.31 -0.03 3.93
CA LEU A 46 -5.56 0.69 3.80
C LEU A 46 -5.21 2.15 3.50
N HIS A 47 -5.89 2.73 2.53
CA HIS A 47 -5.84 4.14 2.19
C HIS A 47 -7.26 4.70 2.13
N VAL A 48 -7.49 5.83 2.81
CA VAL A 48 -8.72 6.61 2.65
C VAL A 48 -8.39 7.82 1.80
N PHE A 49 -9.09 7.95 0.68
CA PHE A 49 -9.01 9.11 -0.20
C PHE A 49 -10.23 9.99 0.02
N GLN A 50 -10.01 11.30 0.15
CA GLN A 50 -11.04 12.33 0.13
C GLN A 50 -10.80 13.23 -1.07
N LYS A 51 -11.86 13.52 -1.83
CA LYS A 51 -11.81 14.54 -2.86
C LYS A 51 -11.96 15.91 -2.21
N GLN A 52 -10.98 16.79 -2.43
CA GLN A 52 -10.96 18.17 -1.95
C GLN A 52 -10.58 19.07 -3.13
N ASP A 53 -11.43 20.06 -3.44
CA ASP A 53 -11.26 20.97 -4.58
C ASP A 53 -10.98 20.25 -5.91
N GLY A 54 -11.75 19.18 -6.16
CA GLY A 54 -11.61 18.39 -7.39
C GLY A 54 -10.47 17.38 -7.40
N ARG A 55 -9.61 17.35 -6.36
CA ARG A 55 -8.43 16.47 -6.28
C ARG A 55 -8.57 15.42 -5.21
N TRP A 56 -8.23 14.18 -5.54
CA TRP A 56 -8.16 13.09 -4.56
C TRP A 56 -6.87 13.21 -3.73
N GLN A 57 -7.02 13.19 -2.41
CA GLN A 57 -5.90 13.19 -1.47
C GLN A 57 -6.04 12.02 -0.49
N VAL A 58 -4.93 11.41 -0.11
CA VAL A 58 -4.91 10.43 0.99
C VAL A 58 -5.06 11.19 2.31
N VAL A 59 -6.15 10.93 3.02
CA VAL A 59 -6.45 11.56 4.33
C VAL A 59 -6.23 10.62 5.50
N ALA A 60 -6.11 9.32 5.25
CA ALA A 60 -5.67 8.33 6.23
C ALA A 60 -4.96 7.17 5.54
N ASN A 61 -3.98 6.60 6.22
CA ASN A 61 -3.28 5.39 5.77
C ASN A 61 -2.95 4.50 6.96
N ALA A 62 -3.03 3.19 6.75
CA ALA A 62 -2.57 2.19 7.69
C ALA A 62 -1.90 1.05 6.92
N GLN A 63 -0.90 0.42 7.55
CA GLN A 63 -0.24 -0.76 7.00
C GLN A 63 0.00 -1.77 8.12
N LEU A 64 -0.22 -3.05 7.84
CA LEU A 64 -0.01 -4.14 8.78
C LEU A 64 0.77 -5.27 8.10
N PRO A 65 1.86 -5.76 8.70
CA PRO A 65 2.57 -6.92 8.18
C PRO A 65 1.64 -8.11 8.02
N ILE A 66 1.83 -8.88 6.96
CA ILE A 66 1.25 -10.22 6.84
C ILE A 66 2.26 -11.15 7.48
N ALA A 67 1.86 -11.82 8.57
CA ALA A 67 2.68 -12.89 9.15
C ALA A 67 2.95 -13.95 8.08
N GLN A 68 4.21 -14.33 7.94
CA GLN A 68 4.63 -15.41 7.04
C GLN A 68 4.26 -16.78 7.61
#